data_AF-A0AAD7DKM3-F1
#
_entry.id   AF-A0AAD7DKM3-F1
#
_cell.length_a   1.000
_cell.length_b   1.000
_cell.length_c   1.000
_cell.angle_alpha   90.00
_cell.angle_beta   90.00
_cell.angle_gamma   90.00
#
_symmetry.space_group_name_H-M   'P 1'
#
loop_
_entity.id
_entity.type
_entity.pdbx_description
1 polymer ?
#
loop_
_entity_poly.entity_id
_entity_poly.type
_entity_poly.pdbx_seq_one_letter_code
_entity_poly.pdbx_strand_id
1 'polypeptide(L)'
;MSICALIENLLFSEVVAQTNCSTAADAMTCLRAASATTLETANVNISNGGLFGTFLLVPVVDGTFITQRPTLSFMQRKINGQALLAVTNTFEGTVFVNQSATAVTAAQYSSELFPDFTAAQANTVENLYSGLGSDIFQTSAIQGETIFICPTYYMLSAFPGRSFKGEFAIPPGFHGGDLVYYFPGTSTPPFNNTAFIDAFAQSFTSFIINQNPNIKVDPSTITPSWSPFAVGDTEMLFNQTAPDGLPVVQPITTSSALLTRCQFWESVGNLTAQ
;
A
#
# COMPACT_ATOMS: atom_id res chain seq x y z
N MET A 1 -5.19 27.76 -0.81
CA MET A 1 -4.01 27.00 -1.27
C MET A 1 -4.04 25.70 -0.48
N SER A 2 -4.06 24.54 -1.13
CA SER A 2 -4.09 23.25 -0.41
C SER A 2 -2.74 23.03 0.30
N ILE A 3 -2.72 22.44 1.49
CA ILE A 3 -1.48 22.18 2.26
C ILE A 3 -0.56 21.20 1.53
N CYS A 4 -1.10 20.35 0.65
CA CYS A 4 -0.31 19.52 -0.27
C CYS A 4 0.63 20.39 -1.16
N ALA A 5 0.14 21.55 -1.62
CA ALA A 5 0.96 22.53 -2.32
C ALA A 5 1.97 23.24 -1.40
N LEU A 6 1.76 23.26 -0.08
CA LEU A 6 2.77 23.77 0.87
C LEU A 6 3.91 22.76 1.04
N ILE A 7 3.61 21.45 1.12
CA ILE A 7 4.64 20.40 1.19
C ILE A 7 5.47 20.35 -0.10
N GLU A 8 4.84 20.44 -1.28
CA GLU A 8 5.55 20.52 -2.57
C GLU A 8 6.52 21.70 -2.63
N ASN A 9 6.06 22.89 -2.21
CA ASN A 9 6.90 24.09 -2.17
C ASN A 9 8.02 23.99 -1.12
N LEU A 10 7.77 23.31 0.00
CA LEU A 10 8.79 23.04 1.02
C LEU A 10 9.88 22.10 0.49
N LEU A 11 9.49 20.98 -0.14
CA LEU A 11 10.44 20.03 -0.71
C LEU A 11 11.26 20.64 -1.86
N PHE A 12 10.63 21.42 -2.74
CA PHE A 12 11.35 22.15 -3.78
C PHE A 12 12.36 23.14 -3.17
N SER A 13 11.96 23.88 -2.13
CA SER A 13 12.85 24.80 -1.43
C SER A 13 14.04 24.09 -0.77
N GLU A 14 13.82 22.90 -0.21
CA GLU A 14 14.87 22.09 0.40
C GLU A 14 15.86 21.57 -0.65
N VAL A 15 15.39 21.12 -1.82
CA VAL A 15 16.25 20.75 -2.95
C VAL A 15 17.10 21.95 -3.38
N VAL A 16 16.51 23.13 -3.52
CA VAL A 16 17.24 24.36 -3.88
C VAL A 16 18.29 24.72 -2.82
N ALA A 17 17.95 24.59 -1.53
CA ALA A 17 18.83 24.88 -0.40
C ALA A 17 20.07 23.98 -0.37
N GLN A 18 19.90 22.69 -0.69
CA GLN A 18 20.98 21.70 -0.60
C GLN A 18 21.82 21.57 -1.87
N THR A 19 21.51 22.30 -2.94
CA THR A 19 22.17 22.17 -4.26
C THR A 19 22.97 23.41 -4.68
N ASN A 20 23.20 24.35 -3.76
CA ASN A 20 23.82 25.66 -4.02
C ASN A 20 23.03 26.55 -4.99
N CYS A 21 21.73 26.31 -5.14
CA CYS A 21 20.87 27.07 -6.04
C CYS A 21 20.07 28.20 -5.37
N SER A 22 20.21 28.39 -4.05
CA SER A 22 19.44 29.37 -3.26
C SER A 22 19.61 30.82 -3.68
N THR A 23 20.76 31.17 -4.28
CA THR A 23 21.06 32.55 -4.72
C THR A 23 20.93 32.72 -6.23
N ALA A 24 20.54 31.66 -6.96
CA ALA A 24 20.34 31.73 -8.39
C ALA A 24 19.08 32.55 -8.72
N ALA A 25 19.16 33.41 -9.73
CA ALA A 25 18.01 34.17 -10.22
C ALA A 25 16.89 33.25 -10.76
N ASP A 26 17.28 32.09 -11.32
CA ASP A 26 16.38 31.00 -11.71
C ASP A 26 16.89 29.69 -11.11
N ALA A 27 16.22 29.26 -10.05
CA ALA A 27 16.55 28.03 -9.34
C ALA A 27 16.46 26.79 -10.24
N MET A 28 15.50 26.71 -11.15
CA MET A 28 15.34 25.54 -12.03
C MET A 28 16.46 25.45 -13.07
N THR A 29 16.90 26.58 -13.63
CA THR A 29 18.06 26.60 -14.51
C THR A 29 19.33 26.18 -13.77
N CYS A 30 19.51 26.64 -12.53
CA CYS A 30 20.62 26.20 -11.68
C CYS A 30 20.57 24.69 -11.39
N LEU A 31 19.40 24.17 -10.99
CA LEU A 31 19.22 22.74 -10.68
C LEU A 31 19.51 21.85 -11.88
N ARG A 32 19.12 22.25 -13.10
CA ARG A 32 19.45 21.49 -14.33
C ARG A 32 20.94 21.48 -14.67
N ALA A 33 21.70 22.46 -14.18
CA ALA A 33 23.16 22.53 -14.35
C ALA A 33 23.93 21.85 -13.20
N ALA A 34 23.26 21.52 -12.09
CA ALA A 34 23.86 20.83 -10.96
C ALA A 34 24.30 19.41 -11.35
N SER A 35 25.36 18.91 -10.71
CA SER A 35 25.83 17.55 -10.94
C SER A 35 24.83 16.53 -10.39
N ALA A 36 24.77 15.34 -11.02
CA ALA A 36 23.94 14.24 -10.52
C ALA A 36 24.28 13.88 -9.06
N THR A 37 25.56 13.88 -8.69
CA THR A 37 26.02 13.62 -7.31
C THR A 37 25.49 14.65 -6.30
N THR A 38 25.43 15.93 -6.69
CA THR A 38 24.85 17.00 -5.85
C THR A 38 23.36 16.75 -5.62
N LEU A 39 22.62 16.44 -6.69
CA LEU A 39 21.19 16.14 -6.62
C LEU A 39 20.91 14.87 -5.81
N GLU A 40 21.73 13.82 -5.98
CA GLU A 40 21.62 12.58 -5.22
C GLU A 40 21.88 12.79 -3.72
N THR A 41 22.90 13.58 -3.37
CA THR A 41 23.19 13.91 -1.97
C THR A 41 22.03 14.68 -1.33
N ALA A 42 21.49 15.68 -2.03
CA ALA A 42 20.30 16.40 -1.57
C ALA A 42 19.11 15.45 -1.38
N ASN A 43 18.85 14.57 -2.35
CA ASN A 43 17.76 13.59 -2.27
C ASN A 43 17.90 12.65 -1.08
N VAL A 44 19.10 12.12 -0.81
CA VAL A 44 19.38 11.25 0.34
C VAL A 44 19.15 11.98 1.66
N ASN A 45 19.67 13.21 1.79
CA ASN A 45 19.51 14.01 3.00
C ASN A 45 18.04 14.33 3.28
N ILE A 46 17.29 14.76 2.26
CA ILE A 46 15.86 15.05 2.36
C ILE A 46 15.10 13.79 2.80
N SER A 47 15.36 12.68 2.13
CA SER A 47 14.70 11.40 2.43
C SER A 47 15.00 10.92 3.86
N ASN A 48 16.24 11.07 4.33
CA ASN A 48 16.64 10.72 5.70
C ASN A 48 16.07 11.68 6.75
N GLY A 49 15.65 12.90 6.37
CA GLY A 49 14.99 13.86 7.25
C GLY A 49 13.50 13.60 7.43
N GLY A 50 12.89 12.76 6.59
CA GLY A 50 11.49 12.36 6.69
C GLY A 50 11.24 11.28 7.75
N LEU A 51 9.96 10.99 8.01
CA LEU A 51 9.56 9.85 8.84
C LEU A 51 10.06 8.55 8.17
N PHE A 52 10.73 7.69 8.94
CA PHE A 52 11.27 6.43 8.42
C PHE A 52 10.20 5.61 7.68
N GLY A 53 10.56 5.05 6.53
CA GLY A 53 9.67 4.22 5.72
C GLY A 53 8.60 4.97 4.92
N THR A 54 8.64 6.31 4.93
CA THR A 54 7.83 7.16 4.05
C THR A 54 8.63 7.65 2.84
N PHE A 55 7.91 8.09 1.80
CA PHE A 55 8.49 8.64 0.59
C PHE A 55 8.06 10.09 0.46
N LEU A 56 9.01 11.01 0.27
CA LEU A 56 8.74 12.45 0.21
C LEU A 56 8.47 12.93 -1.22
N LEU A 57 9.19 12.38 -2.20
CA LEU A 57 8.94 12.66 -3.62
C LEU A 57 7.91 11.65 -4.16
N VAL A 58 6.65 12.06 -4.18
CA VAL A 58 5.50 11.24 -4.57
C VAL A 58 4.71 11.89 -5.71
N PRO A 59 3.83 11.15 -6.40
CA PRO A 59 2.91 11.75 -7.37
C PRO A 59 2.04 12.84 -6.73
N VAL A 60 1.79 13.93 -7.47
CA VAL A 60 1.00 15.08 -7.03
C VAL A 60 -0.15 15.38 -7.97
N VAL A 61 -1.16 16.10 -7.49
CA VAL A 61 -2.29 16.56 -8.33
C VAL A 61 -1.83 17.74 -9.18
N ASP A 62 -1.36 17.45 -10.40
CA ASP A 62 -0.84 18.46 -11.34
C ASP A 62 -1.93 19.16 -12.18
N GLY A 63 -3.18 18.72 -12.07
CA GLY A 63 -4.32 19.29 -12.78
C GLY A 63 -4.41 18.90 -14.26
N THR A 64 -3.49 18.08 -14.78
CA THR A 64 -3.46 17.63 -16.18
C THR A 64 -3.40 16.12 -16.29
N PHE A 65 -2.33 15.48 -15.80
CA PHE A 65 -2.20 14.03 -15.76
C PHE A 65 -2.94 13.45 -14.55
N ILE A 66 -2.71 13.99 -13.35
CA ILE A 66 -3.46 13.67 -12.12
C ILE A 66 -4.34 14.87 -11.80
N THR A 67 -5.63 14.77 -12.13
CA THR A 67 -6.57 15.90 -12.00
C THR A 67 -7.25 15.99 -10.63
N GLN A 68 -7.17 14.93 -9.83
CA GLN A 68 -7.73 14.84 -8.48
C GLN A 68 -7.09 13.66 -7.72
N ARG A 69 -7.30 13.58 -6.40
CA ARG A 69 -6.82 12.46 -5.58
C ARG A 69 -7.38 11.12 -6.07
N PRO A 70 -6.57 10.03 -6.14
CA PRO A 70 -7.01 8.72 -6.62
C PRO A 70 -8.24 8.17 -5.89
N THR A 71 -8.33 8.33 -4.56
CA THR A 71 -9.51 7.91 -3.79
C THR A 71 -10.81 8.50 -4.34
N LEU A 72 -10.83 9.82 -4.62
CA LEU A 72 -11.99 10.48 -5.22
C LEU A 72 -12.33 9.94 -6.61
N SER A 73 -11.32 9.57 -7.40
CA SER A 73 -11.53 8.95 -8.71
C SER A 73 -12.18 7.58 -8.60
N PHE A 74 -11.76 6.75 -7.63
CA PHE A 74 -12.38 5.45 -7.36
C PHE A 74 -13.81 5.60 -6.86
N MET A 75 -14.05 6.50 -5.89
CA MET A 75 -15.40 6.79 -5.38
C MET A 75 -16.36 7.25 -6.49
N GLN A 76 -15.87 8.08 -7.42
CA GLN A 76 -16.65 8.57 -8.56
C GLN A 76 -16.71 7.56 -9.73
N ARG A 77 -16.04 6.42 -9.60
CA ARG A 77 -15.85 5.42 -10.67
C ARG A 77 -15.29 6.02 -11.97
N LYS A 78 -14.45 7.05 -11.85
CA LYS A 78 -13.65 7.60 -12.95
C LYS A 78 -12.42 6.72 -13.16
N ILE A 79 -12.67 5.51 -13.63
CA ILE A 79 -11.66 4.46 -13.81
C ILE A 79 -11.52 4.09 -15.28
N ASN A 80 -10.32 3.64 -15.66
CA ASN A 80 -10.05 3.09 -17.00
C ASN A 80 -9.71 1.60 -16.90
N GLY A 81 -10.71 0.79 -16.54
CA GLY A 81 -10.56 -0.66 -16.41
C GLY A 81 -11.91 -1.37 -16.42
N GLN A 82 -11.89 -2.67 -16.77
CA GLN A 82 -13.10 -3.51 -16.82
C GLN A 82 -13.28 -4.42 -15.60
N ALA A 83 -12.18 -4.78 -14.94
CA ALA A 83 -12.14 -5.63 -13.75
C ALA A 83 -10.90 -5.29 -12.92
N LEU A 84 -10.88 -5.69 -11.66
CA LEU A 84 -9.74 -5.50 -10.76
C LEU A 84 -9.42 -6.79 -10.00
N LEU A 85 -8.14 -7.15 -9.95
CA LEU A 85 -7.60 -8.10 -8.98
C LEU A 85 -6.62 -7.33 -8.11
N ALA A 86 -6.92 -7.22 -6.82
CA ALA A 86 -6.06 -6.58 -5.84
C ALA A 86 -5.56 -7.62 -4.85
N VAL A 87 -4.24 -7.74 -4.70
CA VAL A 87 -3.60 -8.65 -3.75
C VAL A 87 -2.74 -7.81 -2.80
N THR A 88 -2.80 -8.12 -1.51
CA THR A 88 -1.96 -7.50 -0.48
C THR A 88 -1.34 -8.57 0.40
N ASN A 89 -0.22 -8.25 1.02
CA ASN A 89 0.45 -9.14 1.95
C ASN A 89 -0.10 -8.93 3.38
N THR A 90 -0.08 -9.95 4.24
CA THR A 90 -0.66 -9.84 5.60
C THR A 90 -0.02 -8.73 6.45
N PHE A 91 1.29 -8.47 6.26
CA PHE A 91 2.07 -7.53 7.05
C PHE A 91 2.81 -6.50 6.16
N GLU A 92 2.05 -5.79 5.33
CA GLU A 92 2.59 -4.77 4.39
C GLU A 92 3.48 -3.73 5.08
N GLY A 93 3.07 -3.24 6.25
CA GLY A 93 3.71 -2.08 6.88
C GLY A 93 5.00 -2.40 7.65
N THR A 94 5.28 -3.66 7.98
CA THR A 94 6.34 -4.01 8.95
C THR A 94 7.72 -3.53 8.52
N VAL A 95 8.05 -3.63 7.23
CA VAL A 95 9.36 -3.20 6.70
C VAL A 95 9.49 -1.68 6.58
N PHE A 96 8.39 -0.94 6.70
CA PHE A 96 8.34 0.52 6.64
C PHE A 96 8.28 1.17 8.04
N VAL A 97 8.38 0.38 9.10
CA VAL A 97 8.49 0.87 10.47
C VAL A 97 9.85 0.46 11.03
N ASN A 98 10.54 1.38 11.70
CA ASN A 98 11.80 1.07 12.34
C ASN A 98 11.55 0.17 13.57
N GLN A 99 11.71 -1.13 13.38
CA GLN A 99 11.45 -2.15 14.41
C GLN A 99 12.40 -2.06 15.62
N SER A 100 13.46 -1.25 15.55
CA SER A 100 14.39 -0.99 16.67
C SER A 100 14.17 0.37 17.34
N ALA A 101 13.22 1.18 16.86
CA ALA A 101 12.89 2.45 17.48
C ALA A 101 12.12 2.24 18.81
N THR A 102 12.13 3.25 19.66
CA THR A 102 11.22 3.31 20.80
C THR A 102 9.79 3.27 20.28
N ALA A 103 9.00 2.32 20.79
CA ALA A 103 7.61 2.21 20.39
C ALA A 103 6.84 3.47 20.82
N VAL A 104 5.96 3.93 19.94
CA VAL A 104 5.09 5.09 20.14
C VAL A 104 3.64 4.65 20.03
N THR A 105 2.74 5.42 20.63
CA THR A 105 1.30 5.11 20.55
C THR A 105 0.77 5.26 19.13
N ALA A 106 -0.37 4.64 18.84
CA ALA A 106 -1.05 4.75 17.55
C ALA A 106 -1.46 6.21 17.23
N ALA A 107 -1.89 6.99 18.24
CA ALA A 107 -2.13 8.43 18.11
C ALA A 107 -0.86 9.21 17.73
N GLN A 108 0.26 8.94 18.39
CA GLN A 108 1.50 9.63 18.09
C GLN A 108 1.99 9.29 16.67
N TYR A 109 2.04 8.00 16.33
CA TYR A 109 2.49 7.57 15.02
C TYR A 109 1.63 8.11 13.88
N SER A 110 0.30 8.10 14.03
CA SER A 110 -0.58 8.65 13.00
C SER A 110 -0.44 10.17 12.82
N SER A 111 -0.09 10.90 13.88
CA SER A 111 0.19 12.34 13.79
C SER A 111 1.54 12.63 13.12
N GLU A 112 2.53 11.76 13.33
CA GLU A 112 3.83 11.83 12.64
C GLU A 112 3.68 11.49 11.15
N LEU A 113 2.88 10.47 10.83
CA LEU A 113 2.63 10.01 9.47
C LEU A 113 1.76 10.99 8.67
N PHE A 114 0.76 11.61 9.32
CA PHE A 114 -0.16 12.56 8.71
C PHE A 114 -0.20 13.87 9.52
N PRO A 115 0.71 14.82 9.22
CA PRO A 115 0.87 16.06 9.99
C PRO A 115 -0.39 16.96 10.06
N ASP A 116 -1.34 16.77 9.15
CA ASP A 116 -2.61 17.51 9.12
C ASP A 116 -3.66 16.95 10.08
N PHE A 117 -3.36 15.88 10.82
CA PHE A 117 -4.28 15.31 11.80
C PHE A 117 -4.42 16.21 13.03
N THR A 118 -5.68 16.40 13.42
CA THR A 118 -6.02 16.96 14.74
C THR A 118 -5.83 15.92 15.83
N ALA A 119 -5.67 16.37 17.08
CA ALA A 119 -5.63 15.48 18.24
C ALA A 119 -6.86 14.55 18.34
N ALA A 120 -8.05 15.02 17.91
CA ALA A 120 -9.26 14.21 17.91
C ALA A 120 -9.19 13.05 16.89
N GLN A 121 -8.58 13.27 15.73
CA GLN A 121 -8.38 12.22 14.73
C GLN A 121 -7.32 11.23 15.18
N ALA A 122 -6.19 11.70 15.72
CA ALA A 122 -5.16 10.85 16.31
C ALA A 122 -5.72 9.96 17.44
N ASN A 123 -6.54 10.52 18.35
CA ASN A 123 -7.21 9.74 19.40
C ASN A 123 -8.21 8.72 18.84
N THR A 124 -8.82 9.00 17.68
CA THR A 124 -9.68 8.03 17.00
C THR A 124 -8.86 6.85 16.48
N VAL A 125 -7.68 7.11 15.93
CA VAL A 125 -6.74 6.05 15.52
C VAL A 125 -6.31 5.22 16.73
N GLU A 126 -5.94 5.83 17.85
CA GLU A 126 -5.60 5.11 19.09
C GLU A 126 -6.68 4.10 19.49
N ASN A 127 -7.94 4.54 19.50
CA ASN A 127 -9.07 3.69 19.86
C ASN A 127 -9.30 2.56 18.84
N LEU A 128 -9.12 2.83 17.55
CA LEU A 128 -9.32 1.85 16.48
C LEU A 128 -8.25 0.75 16.45
N TYR A 129 -7.02 1.06 16.88
CA TYR A 129 -5.90 0.11 16.90
C TYR A 129 -5.66 -0.52 18.28
N SER A 130 -6.40 -0.06 19.30
CA SER A 130 -6.33 -0.60 20.66
C SER A 130 -6.57 -2.11 20.69
N GLY A 131 -5.66 -2.84 21.34
CA GLY A 131 -5.75 -4.29 21.53
C GLY A 131 -5.28 -5.14 20.35
N LEU A 132 -4.78 -4.55 19.26
CA LEU A 132 -4.23 -5.32 18.12
C LEU A 132 -2.85 -5.94 18.40
N GLY A 133 -2.17 -5.54 19.47
CA GLY A 133 -0.87 -6.06 19.84
C GLY A 133 -0.03 -5.00 20.55
N SER A 134 1.29 -5.18 20.52
CA SER A 134 2.24 -4.18 21.00
C SER A 134 2.15 -2.88 20.19
N ASP A 135 2.61 -1.78 20.76
CA ASP A 135 2.65 -0.48 20.11
C ASP A 135 3.38 -0.51 18.76
N ILE A 136 4.51 -1.24 18.66
CA ILE A 136 5.24 -1.41 17.39
C ILE A 136 4.45 -2.22 16.34
N PHE A 137 3.61 -3.16 16.79
CA PHE A 137 2.71 -3.88 15.90
C PHE A 137 1.60 -2.96 15.39
N GLN A 138 1.03 -2.11 16.27
CA GLN A 138 0.00 -1.15 15.90
C GLN A 138 0.53 -0.12 14.89
N THR A 139 1.74 0.41 15.08
CA THR A 139 2.37 1.32 14.10
C THR A 139 2.59 0.64 12.75
N SER A 140 3.07 -0.62 12.75
CA SER A 140 3.21 -1.42 11.52
C SER A 140 1.86 -1.67 10.85
N ALA A 141 0.80 -1.90 11.62
CA ALA A 141 -0.56 -2.05 11.11
C ALA A 141 -1.10 -0.73 10.52
N ILE A 142 -0.89 0.41 11.18
CA ILE A 142 -1.26 1.74 10.65
C ILE A 142 -0.56 1.98 9.31
N GLN A 143 0.75 1.77 9.25
CA GLN A 143 1.54 1.95 8.03
C GLN A 143 1.05 1.03 6.90
N GLY A 144 0.83 -0.25 7.19
CA GLY A 144 0.36 -1.24 6.23
C GLY A 144 -1.05 -0.96 5.72
N GLU A 145 -1.96 -0.63 6.64
CA GLU A 145 -3.36 -0.40 6.32
C GLU A 145 -3.57 0.89 5.55
N THR A 146 -2.93 1.98 5.97
CA THR A 146 -3.13 3.28 5.33
C THR A 146 -2.50 3.34 3.94
N ILE A 147 -1.32 2.76 3.74
CA ILE A 147 -0.59 2.93 2.48
C ILE A 147 -0.90 1.82 1.46
N PHE A 148 -1.20 0.60 1.92
CA PHE A 148 -1.31 -0.56 1.04
C PHE A 148 -2.69 -1.21 1.11
N ILE A 149 -3.14 -1.63 2.30
CA ILE A 149 -4.32 -2.51 2.41
C ILE A 149 -5.62 -1.76 2.15
N CYS A 150 -5.91 -0.70 2.90
CA CYS A 150 -7.17 0.03 2.80
C CYS A 150 -7.41 0.67 1.42
N PRO A 151 -6.41 1.28 0.76
CA PRO A 151 -6.55 1.76 -0.62
C PRO A 151 -7.12 0.72 -1.58
N THR A 152 -6.78 -0.57 -1.42
CA THR A 152 -7.33 -1.61 -2.29
C THR A 152 -8.83 -1.79 -2.13
N TYR A 153 -9.42 -1.60 -0.94
CA TYR A 153 -10.88 -1.68 -0.78
C TYR A 153 -11.61 -0.55 -1.51
N TYR A 154 -11.03 0.66 -1.50
CA TYR A 154 -11.55 1.79 -2.28
C TYR A 154 -11.51 1.47 -3.77
N MET A 155 -10.40 0.90 -4.24
CA MET A 155 -10.26 0.43 -5.62
C MET A 155 -11.31 -0.64 -5.97
N LEU A 156 -11.51 -1.66 -5.13
CA LEU A 156 -12.48 -2.75 -5.38
C LEU A 156 -13.91 -2.21 -5.52
N SER A 157 -14.27 -1.17 -4.76
CA SER A 157 -15.59 -0.52 -4.80
C SER A 157 -15.91 0.14 -6.15
N ALA A 158 -14.87 0.50 -6.92
CA ALA A 158 -15.02 1.11 -8.23
C ALA A 158 -15.44 0.09 -9.32
N PHE A 159 -15.33 -1.22 -9.05
CA PHE A 159 -15.58 -2.31 -10.00
C PHE A 159 -16.61 -3.33 -9.44
N PRO A 160 -17.84 -2.90 -9.10
CA PRO A 160 -18.82 -3.77 -8.44
C PRO A 160 -19.12 -5.03 -9.27
N GLY A 161 -18.99 -6.20 -8.64
CA GLY A 161 -19.22 -7.50 -9.28
C GLY A 161 -18.11 -7.96 -10.23
N ARG A 162 -17.05 -7.15 -10.43
CA ARG A 162 -15.89 -7.46 -11.28
C ARG A 162 -14.55 -7.19 -10.60
N SER A 163 -14.56 -7.16 -9.27
CA SER A 163 -13.38 -6.98 -8.43
C SER A 163 -13.14 -8.18 -7.53
N PHE A 164 -11.89 -8.59 -7.40
CA PHE A 164 -11.45 -9.74 -6.62
C PHE A 164 -10.32 -9.32 -5.70
N LYS A 165 -10.36 -9.77 -4.45
CA LYS A 165 -9.40 -9.43 -3.39
C LYS A 165 -8.66 -10.69 -2.95
N GLY A 166 -7.34 -10.60 -2.80
CA GLY A 166 -6.50 -11.70 -2.29
C GLY A 166 -5.60 -11.23 -1.16
N GLU A 167 -5.30 -12.13 -0.25
CA GLU A 167 -4.32 -11.94 0.82
C GLU A 167 -3.19 -12.97 0.67
N PHE A 168 -1.96 -12.49 0.51
CA PHE A 168 -0.76 -13.31 0.55
C PHE A 168 -0.19 -13.34 1.97
N ALA A 169 -0.12 -14.54 2.54
CA ALA A 169 0.12 -14.74 3.97
C ALA A 169 1.24 -15.73 4.28
N ILE A 170 2.11 -16.07 3.32
CA ILE A 170 3.28 -16.89 3.62
C ILE A 170 4.21 -16.14 4.58
N PRO A 171 4.51 -16.70 5.77
CA PRO A 171 5.37 -16.04 6.74
C PRO A 171 6.75 -15.64 6.16
N PRO A 172 7.26 -14.43 6.47
CA PRO A 172 6.72 -13.47 7.43
C PRO A 172 5.65 -12.52 6.87
N GLY A 173 5.18 -12.68 5.62
CA GLY A 173 4.07 -11.91 5.06
C GLY A 173 4.37 -10.43 4.78
N PHE A 174 5.63 -10.08 4.59
CA PHE A 174 6.07 -8.69 4.38
C PHE A 174 5.81 -8.19 2.96
N HIS A 175 5.77 -6.87 2.81
CA HIS A 175 5.67 -6.19 1.52
C HIS A 175 6.69 -6.73 0.50
N GLY A 176 6.21 -7.06 -0.69
CA GLY A 176 7.01 -7.61 -1.79
C GLY A 176 7.40 -9.09 -1.64
N GLY A 177 7.04 -9.76 -0.54
CA GLY A 177 7.32 -11.19 -0.34
C GLY A 177 6.58 -12.13 -1.32
N ASP A 178 5.54 -11.62 -1.96
CA ASP A 178 4.73 -12.29 -2.98
C ASP A 178 5.33 -12.21 -4.40
N LEU A 179 6.28 -11.30 -4.64
CA LEU A 179 6.86 -11.04 -5.97
C LEU A 179 7.40 -12.30 -6.65
N VAL A 180 8.10 -13.15 -5.89
CA VAL A 180 8.67 -14.41 -6.41
C VAL A 180 7.60 -15.41 -6.89
N TYR A 181 6.37 -15.30 -6.39
CA TYR A 181 5.28 -16.20 -6.76
C TYR A 181 4.53 -15.74 -8.02
N TYR A 182 4.64 -14.47 -8.44
CA TYR A 182 4.11 -14.05 -9.75
C TYR A 182 4.98 -14.54 -10.91
N PHE A 183 6.28 -14.75 -10.68
CA PHE A 183 7.27 -15.10 -11.70
C PHE A 183 8.00 -16.41 -11.34
N PRO A 184 7.29 -17.55 -11.29
CA PRO A 184 7.92 -18.82 -10.93
C PRO A 184 9.08 -19.16 -11.89
N GLY A 185 10.20 -19.58 -11.30
CA GLY A 185 11.42 -19.96 -12.03
C GLY A 185 12.49 -18.87 -12.11
N THR A 186 12.22 -17.62 -11.73
CA THR A 186 13.27 -16.57 -11.66
C THR A 186 14.13 -16.65 -10.41
N SER A 187 13.58 -17.18 -9.32
CA SER A 187 14.26 -17.43 -8.04
C SER A 187 13.53 -18.50 -7.24
N THR A 188 14.19 -19.07 -6.23
CA THR A 188 13.59 -20.06 -5.32
C THR A 188 12.77 -19.33 -4.24
N PRO A 189 11.46 -19.58 -4.13
CA PRO A 189 10.64 -18.95 -3.10
C PRO A 189 10.89 -19.53 -1.70
N PRO A 190 10.64 -18.77 -0.62
CA PRO A 190 10.74 -19.26 0.76
C PRO A 190 9.85 -20.48 1.04
N PHE A 191 8.61 -20.47 0.54
CA PHE A 191 7.72 -21.63 0.56
C PHE A 191 7.71 -22.29 -0.83
N ASN A 192 8.64 -23.21 -1.04
CA ASN A 192 8.82 -23.88 -2.32
C ASN A 192 7.89 -25.10 -2.46
N ASN A 193 6.58 -24.82 -2.62
CA ASN A 193 5.54 -25.82 -2.82
C ASN A 193 4.87 -25.65 -4.18
N THR A 194 4.97 -26.66 -5.06
CA THR A 194 4.44 -26.59 -6.43
C THR A 194 2.95 -26.24 -6.47
N ALA A 195 2.12 -26.89 -5.65
CA ALA A 195 0.68 -26.65 -5.65
C ALA A 195 0.33 -25.22 -5.19
N PHE A 196 1.09 -24.67 -4.23
CA PHE A 196 0.94 -23.28 -3.82
C PHE A 196 1.34 -22.30 -4.94
N ILE A 197 2.52 -22.51 -5.52
CA ILE A 197 3.09 -21.68 -6.58
C ILE A 197 2.12 -21.66 -7.77
N ASP A 198 1.63 -22.82 -8.18
CA ASP A 198 0.65 -22.96 -9.25
C ASP A 198 -0.67 -22.24 -8.90
N ALA A 199 -1.18 -22.41 -7.67
CA ALA A 199 -2.39 -21.72 -7.24
C ALA A 199 -2.28 -20.20 -7.32
N PHE A 200 -1.17 -19.63 -6.82
CA PHE A 200 -0.96 -18.19 -6.83
C PHE A 200 -0.72 -17.64 -8.25
N ALA A 201 0.29 -18.17 -8.95
CA ALA A 201 0.71 -17.70 -10.26
C ALA A 201 -0.39 -17.87 -11.33
N GLN A 202 -1.09 -19.01 -11.32
CA GLN A 202 -2.15 -19.26 -12.29
C GLN A 202 -3.41 -18.45 -11.99
N SER A 203 -3.69 -18.06 -10.75
CA SER A 203 -4.81 -17.14 -10.46
C SER A 203 -4.58 -15.78 -11.11
N PHE A 204 -3.35 -15.27 -11.02
CA PHE A 204 -2.95 -14.02 -11.67
C PHE A 204 -3.01 -14.14 -13.20
N THR A 205 -2.47 -15.23 -13.77
CA THR A 205 -2.50 -15.48 -15.22
C THR A 205 -3.93 -15.64 -15.75
N SER A 206 -4.78 -16.36 -15.01
CA SER A 206 -6.21 -16.54 -15.33
C SER A 206 -6.93 -15.20 -15.36
N PHE A 207 -6.65 -14.32 -14.39
CA PHE A 207 -7.20 -12.98 -14.37
C PHE A 207 -6.69 -12.11 -15.53
N ILE A 208 -5.41 -12.15 -15.87
CA ILE A 208 -4.86 -11.37 -17.01
C ILE A 208 -5.56 -11.75 -18.32
N ILE A 209 -5.73 -13.05 -18.57
CA ILE A 209 -6.31 -13.54 -19.83
C ILE A 209 -7.82 -13.28 -19.88
N ASN A 210 -8.52 -13.47 -18.76
CA ASN A 210 -9.98 -13.56 -18.77
C ASN A 210 -10.70 -12.46 -17.98
N GLN A 211 -9.97 -11.57 -17.30
CA GLN A 211 -10.51 -10.60 -16.33
C GLN A 211 -11.35 -11.25 -15.22
N ASN A 212 -11.12 -12.54 -14.95
CA ASN A 212 -11.84 -13.34 -13.96
C ASN A 212 -10.96 -14.52 -13.53
N PRO A 213 -10.57 -14.63 -12.23
CA PRO A 213 -9.68 -15.69 -11.77
C PRO A 213 -10.33 -17.09 -11.80
N ASN A 214 -11.66 -17.18 -11.94
CA ASN A 214 -12.37 -18.46 -12.00
C ASN A 214 -12.29 -19.14 -13.37
N ILE A 215 -11.90 -18.41 -14.43
CA ILE A 215 -11.65 -19.00 -15.75
C ILE A 215 -10.19 -19.46 -15.77
N LYS A 216 -9.97 -20.64 -15.19
CA LYS A 216 -8.65 -21.21 -14.93
C LYS A 216 -7.90 -21.54 -16.22
N VAL A 217 -6.63 -21.14 -16.28
CA VAL A 217 -5.70 -21.57 -17.35
C VAL A 217 -5.44 -23.07 -17.28
N ASP A 218 -5.22 -23.59 -16.07
CA ASP A 218 -5.14 -25.03 -15.81
C ASP A 218 -6.19 -25.39 -14.74
N PRO A 219 -7.18 -26.23 -15.08
CA PRO A 219 -8.24 -26.61 -14.14
C PRO A 219 -7.75 -27.48 -12.97
N SER A 220 -6.54 -28.05 -13.05
CA SER A 220 -5.97 -28.91 -12.01
C SER A 220 -5.49 -28.15 -10.76
N THR A 221 -5.37 -26.81 -10.84
CA THR A 221 -4.96 -25.98 -9.71
C THR A 221 -5.91 -26.08 -8.52
N ILE A 222 -5.33 -26.08 -7.32
CA ILE A 222 -6.04 -26.18 -6.04
C ILE A 222 -6.87 -24.94 -5.70
N THR A 223 -6.72 -23.82 -6.42
CA THR A 223 -7.48 -22.59 -6.17
C THR A 223 -8.99 -22.86 -6.27
N PRO A 224 -9.77 -22.62 -5.21
CA PRO A 224 -11.22 -22.80 -5.26
C PRO A 224 -11.90 -21.66 -6.01
N SER A 225 -13.23 -21.68 -6.09
CA SER A 225 -14.00 -20.56 -6.62
C SER A 225 -13.72 -19.29 -5.81
N TRP A 226 -13.43 -18.20 -6.51
CA TRP A 226 -13.11 -16.89 -5.95
C TRP A 226 -14.24 -15.93 -6.27
N SER A 227 -15.14 -15.72 -5.32
CA SER A 227 -16.26 -14.78 -5.49
C SER A 227 -15.73 -13.34 -5.63
N PRO A 228 -16.40 -12.48 -6.40
CA PRO A 228 -16.11 -11.05 -6.38
C PRO A 228 -16.21 -10.50 -4.96
N PHE A 229 -15.39 -9.49 -4.62
CA PHE A 229 -15.32 -8.92 -3.27
C PHE A 229 -16.69 -8.45 -2.76
N ALA A 230 -17.51 -7.85 -3.63
CA ALA A 230 -18.87 -7.40 -3.31
C ALA A 230 -19.82 -8.53 -2.84
N VAL A 231 -19.42 -9.80 -2.98
CA VAL A 231 -20.13 -10.96 -2.46
C VAL A 231 -19.51 -11.34 -1.12
N GLY A 232 -20.08 -10.82 -0.04
CA GLY A 232 -19.73 -11.23 1.33
C GLY A 232 -18.31 -10.85 1.78
N ASP A 233 -17.77 -9.76 1.24
CA ASP A 233 -16.41 -9.27 1.52
C ASP A 233 -15.37 -10.39 1.37
N THR A 234 -15.50 -11.15 0.28
CA THR A 234 -14.70 -12.36 0.06
C THR A 234 -13.29 -11.99 -0.40
N GLU A 235 -12.28 -12.59 0.22
CA GLU A 235 -10.89 -12.62 -0.24
C GLU A 235 -10.40 -14.04 -0.47
N MET A 236 -9.40 -14.22 -1.35
CA MET A 236 -8.66 -15.48 -1.43
C MET A 236 -7.42 -15.42 -0.56
N LEU A 237 -7.34 -16.27 0.46
CA LEU A 237 -6.15 -16.43 1.29
C LEU A 237 -5.16 -17.37 0.59
N PHE A 238 -3.91 -16.94 0.50
CA PHE A 238 -2.76 -17.75 0.09
C PHE A 238 -1.78 -17.88 1.26
N ASN A 239 -1.85 -19.00 1.99
CA ASN A 239 -1.04 -19.26 3.19
C ASN A 239 -0.45 -20.69 3.18
N GLN A 240 0.23 -21.05 4.26
CA GLN A 240 0.68 -22.39 4.59
C GLN A 240 0.27 -22.76 6.02
N THR A 241 0.17 -24.04 6.34
CA THR A 241 0.14 -24.45 7.75
C THR A 241 1.53 -24.31 8.38
N ALA A 242 1.61 -24.06 9.69
CA ALA A 242 2.89 -23.94 10.37
C ALA A 242 3.47 -25.33 10.74
N PRO A 243 4.82 -25.48 10.83
CA PRO A 243 5.86 -24.49 10.54
C PRO A 243 6.33 -24.43 9.08
N ASP A 244 6.31 -25.54 8.33
CA ASP A 244 6.74 -25.64 6.92
C ASP A 244 5.63 -26.21 6.00
N GLY A 245 4.38 -26.04 6.41
CA GLY A 245 3.30 -27.01 6.19
C GLY A 245 2.64 -27.07 4.80
N LEU A 246 1.38 -27.49 4.79
CA LEU A 246 0.60 -27.71 3.56
C LEU A 246 0.09 -26.38 3.00
N PRO A 247 -0.07 -26.26 1.66
CA PRO A 247 -0.63 -25.07 1.06
C PRO A 247 -2.07 -24.86 1.53
N VAL A 248 -2.37 -23.63 1.94
CA VAL A 248 -3.72 -23.18 2.30
C VAL A 248 -4.14 -22.15 1.27
N VAL A 249 -5.04 -22.56 0.36
CA VAL A 249 -5.65 -21.68 -0.64
C VAL A 249 -7.15 -21.78 -0.50
N GLN A 250 -7.77 -20.77 0.11
CA GLN A 250 -9.19 -20.83 0.46
C GLN A 250 -9.83 -19.44 0.52
N PRO A 251 -11.15 -19.34 0.25
CA PRO A 251 -11.87 -18.11 0.47
C PRO A 251 -11.94 -17.81 1.97
N ILE A 252 -11.77 -16.54 2.32
CA ILE A 252 -11.98 -15.97 3.64
C ILE A 252 -12.89 -14.75 3.51
N THR A 253 -13.44 -14.31 4.63
CA THR A 253 -14.18 -13.05 4.71
C THR A 253 -13.26 -12.01 5.36
N THR A 254 -13.16 -10.83 4.77
CA THR A 254 -12.42 -9.71 5.35
C THR A 254 -12.92 -9.42 6.76
N SER A 255 -11.99 -9.16 7.67
CA SER A 255 -12.34 -8.77 9.04
C SER A 255 -13.17 -7.49 9.05
N SER A 256 -14.33 -7.52 9.70
CA SER A 256 -15.18 -6.33 9.88
C SER A 256 -14.47 -5.22 10.67
N ALA A 257 -13.56 -5.59 11.58
CA ALA A 257 -12.73 -4.64 12.30
C ALA A 257 -11.75 -3.93 11.35
N LEU A 258 -11.15 -4.66 10.40
CA LEU A 258 -10.29 -4.05 9.37
C LEU A 258 -11.08 -3.11 8.48
N LEU A 259 -12.26 -3.54 7.98
CA LEU A 259 -13.12 -2.68 7.18
C LEU A 259 -13.55 -1.41 7.92
N THR A 260 -13.78 -1.50 9.24
CA THR A 260 -14.09 -0.33 10.09
C THR A 260 -12.92 0.65 10.12
N ARG A 261 -11.68 0.16 10.28
CA ARG A 261 -10.48 1.02 10.20
C ARG A 261 -10.30 1.62 8.82
N CYS A 262 -10.49 0.84 7.76
CA CYS A 262 -10.40 1.35 6.39
C CYS A 262 -11.47 2.39 6.06
N GLN A 263 -12.68 2.26 6.61
CA GLN A 263 -13.72 3.28 6.48
C GLN A 263 -13.32 4.59 7.17
N PHE A 264 -12.71 4.52 8.35
CA PHE A 264 -12.14 5.71 8.99
C PHE A 264 -11.08 6.37 8.10
N TRP A 265 -10.11 5.60 7.58
CA TRP A 265 -9.06 6.12 6.71
C TRP A 265 -9.60 6.77 5.43
N GLU A 266 -10.66 6.20 4.85
CA GLU A 266 -11.34 6.79 3.69
C GLU A 266 -11.95 8.15 4.03
N SER A 267 -12.59 8.24 5.21
CA SER A 267 -13.27 9.46 5.67
C SER A 267 -12.32 10.63 5.93
N VAL A 268 -11.05 10.35 6.19
CA VAL A 268 -9.99 11.34 6.42
C VAL A 268 -9.02 11.45 5.22
N GLY A 269 -9.36 10.89 4.06
CA GLY A 269 -8.50 10.86 2.87
C GLY A 269 -8.00 12.24 2.41
N ASN A 270 -8.77 13.31 2.68
CA ASN A 270 -8.35 14.67 2.36
C ASN A 270 -7.19 15.19 3.23
N LEU A 271 -6.96 14.57 4.40
CA LEU A 271 -5.89 14.90 5.34
C LEU A 271 -4.69 13.96 5.22
N THR A 272 -4.90 12.76 4.67
CA THR A 272 -3.84 11.79 4.42
C THR A 272 -3.28 11.86 3.00
N ALA A 273 -3.81 12.77 2.17
CA ALA A 273 -3.50 12.94 0.76
C ALA A 273 -3.71 11.67 -0.10
N GLN A 274 -4.52 10.72 0.37
CA GLN A 274 -4.92 9.51 -0.35
C GLN A 274 -6.10 9.78 -1.27
#